data_AF-A0A3D0D9H7-F1
#
_entry.id   AF-A0A3D0D9H7-F1
#
_cell.length_a   1.000
_cell.length_b   1.000
_cell.length_c   1.000
_cell.angle_alpha   90.00
_cell.angle_beta   90.00
_cell.angle_gamma   90.00
#
_symmetry.space_group_name_H-M   'P 1'
#
loop_
_entity.id
_entity.type
_entity.pdbx_description
1 polymer ?
#
loop_
_entity_poly.entity_id
_entity_poly.type
_entity_poly.pdbx_seq_one_letter_code
_entity_poly.pdbx_strand_id
1 'polypeptide(L)'
;MYGRLTPLGSTEEIVTKSILNAAGEIDPFGRGTIVPVVPTKLSDEARAQVRRNVTQEMVDELSREVKELFQGVERDLSSNRALANEALQKLNEARTILLSDRGLYPDAELRVEQVKVMLRQSKTSVAEAQKYAGVLVGLNVIMILVLLALLVFDRAIAQTLVNRGVSPGFPLPLTTDNGRVIPLSMVMYFLPWYTMLWGGIGGAIGALVDLLRYRGRREYDAEYNSYYLVWSIMGIVLGSIVYYLFTGGFFLVGAISQNPDIQDPASQILTATSPILILVAIAVGIGQSTVYEMLDRVVRTVTGTKTEETSTETTVTTSEATTVKPPASRP
;
A
#
# COMPACT_ATOMS: atom_id res chain seq x y z
N MET A 1 35.82 -39.35 -43.44
CA MET A 1 35.76 -39.01 -42.00
C MET A 1 35.71 -37.49 -41.87
N TYR A 2 34.50 -36.91 -41.83
CA TYR A 2 34.29 -35.49 -41.56
C TYR A 2 33.46 -35.40 -40.27
N GLY A 3 34.10 -34.95 -39.18
CA GLY A 3 33.42 -34.69 -37.92
C GLY A 3 32.70 -33.34 -37.97
N ARG A 4 31.38 -33.38 -37.77
CA ARG A 4 30.53 -32.20 -37.58
C ARG A 4 30.89 -31.51 -36.26
N LEU A 5 31.23 -30.22 -36.33
CA LEU A 5 31.24 -29.33 -35.16
C LEU A 5 29.81 -28.91 -34.85
N THR A 6 29.36 -29.17 -33.63
CA THR A 6 28.14 -28.62 -33.04
C THR A 6 28.35 -27.14 -32.69
N PRO A 7 27.38 -26.24 -32.93
CA PRO A 7 27.49 -24.85 -32.53
C PRO A 7 27.34 -24.73 -31.01
N LEU A 8 28.30 -24.05 -30.38
CA LEU A 8 28.19 -23.56 -29.00
C LEU A 8 26.98 -22.64 -28.92
N GLY A 9 26.05 -22.94 -28.01
CA GLY A 9 24.93 -22.06 -27.68
C GLY A 9 25.45 -20.68 -27.33
N SER A 10 24.97 -19.67 -28.06
CA SER A 10 25.33 -18.28 -27.88
C SER A 10 24.99 -17.83 -26.46
N THR A 11 25.89 -17.08 -25.85
CA THR A 11 25.74 -16.41 -24.54
C THR A 11 24.40 -15.67 -24.38
N GLU A 12 23.76 -15.24 -25.48
CA GLU A 12 22.41 -14.68 -25.48
C GLU A 12 21.31 -15.63 -24.96
N GLU A 13 21.41 -16.94 -25.19
CA GLU A 13 20.37 -17.90 -24.79
C GLU A 13 20.36 -18.13 -23.27
N ILE A 14 21.54 -18.07 -22.64
CA ILE A 14 21.70 -18.22 -21.19
C ILE A 14 21.20 -16.96 -20.47
N VAL A 15 21.49 -15.77 -21.01
CA VAL A 15 21.00 -14.49 -20.46
C VAL A 15 19.48 -14.39 -20.59
N THR A 16 18.91 -14.79 -21.73
CA THR A 16 17.46 -14.71 -21.96
C THR A 16 16.67 -15.67 -21.06
N LYS A 17 17.16 -16.91 -20.86
CA LYS A 17 16.53 -17.89 -19.95
C LYS A 17 16.64 -17.50 -18.47
N SER A 18 17.73 -16.83 -18.07
CA SER A 18 17.86 -16.33 -16.70
C SER A 18 16.94 -15.14 -16.41
N ILE A 19 16.66 -14.29 -17.41
CA ILE A 19 15.72 -13.18 -17.27
C ILE A 19 14.27 -13.69 -17.23
N LEU A 20 13.94 -14.73 -18.02
CA LEU A 20 12.58 -15.29 -18.03
C LEU A 20 12.21 -16.04 -16.74
N ASN A 21 13.17 -16.71 -16.09
CA ASN A 21 12.93 -17.43 -14.84
C ASN A 21 12.81 -16.52 -13.61
N ALA A 22 13.26 -15.25 -13.70
CA ALA A 22 13.15 -14.26 -12.64
C ALA A 22 11.79 -13.51 -12.63
N ALA A 23 10.93 -13.76 -13.62
CA ALA A 23 9.60 -13.12 -13.73
C ALA A 23 8.50 -13.85 -12.92
N GLY A 24 8.88 -14.81 -12.07
CA GLY A 24 7.99 -15.81 -11.49
C GLY A 24 7.70 -15.66 -9.99
N GLU A 25 7.54 -14.44 -9.45
CA GLU A 25 6.77 -14.23 -8.21
C GLU A 25 6.48 -12.72 -8.06
N ILE A 26 5.26 -12.31 -8.37
CA ILE A 26 4.81 -10.93 -8.17
C ILE A 26 4.15 -10.90 -6.79
N ASP A 27 4.79 -10.23 -5.84
CA ASP A 27 4.21 -9.91 -4.53
C ASP A 27 2.85 -9.20 -4.73
N PRO A 28 1.76 -9.60 -4.05
CA PRO A 28 0.46 -8.93 -4.13
C PRO A 28 0.48 -7.43 -3.77
N PHE A 29 1.59 -6.91 -3.24
CA PHE A 29 1.78 -5.49 -2.95
C PHE A 29 2.58 -4.69 -3.99
N GLY A 30 2.88 -5.27 -5.15
CA GLY A 30 3.35 -4.48 -6.30
C GLY A 30 4.69 -3.75 -6.10
N ARG A 31 5.39 -4.01 -5.00
CA ARG A 31 6.81 -3.69 -4.91
C ARG A 31 7.44 -4.56 -5.97
N GLY A 32 7.71 -3.99 -7.14
CA GLY A 32 8.63 -4.55 -8.10
C GLY A 32 9.99 -4.63 -7.43
N THR A 33 10.16 -5.62 -6.55
CA THR A 33 11.44 -6.09 -6.09
C THR A 33 12.10 -6.55 -7.37
N ILE A 34 12.96 -5.68 -7.89
CA ILE A 34 13.89 -6.03 -8.94
C ILE A 34 14.61 -7.25 -8.35
N VAL A 35 14.25 -8.45 -8.84
CA VAL A 35 14.84 -9.69 -8.34
C VAL A 35 16.33 -9.47 -8.43
N PRO A 36 17.05 -9.44 -7.29
CA PRO A 36 18.44 -9.04 -7.30
C PRO A 36 19.15 -10.05 -8.18
N VAL A 37 19.59 -9.60 -9.36
CA VAL A 37 20.39 -10.43 -10.24
C VAL A 37 21.65 -10.73 -9.45
N VAL A 38 21.72 -11.96 -8.94
CA VAL A 38 22.83 -12.40 -8.11
C VAL A 38 24.08 -12.33 -9.00
N PRO A 39 25.12 -11.61 -8.59
CA PRO A 39 26.35 -11.56 -9.37
C PRO A 39 26.83 -12.99 -9.58
N THR A 40 26.91 -13.40 -10.85
CA THR A 40 27.31 -14.76 -11.19
C THR A 40 28.76 -14.90 -10.76
N LYS A 41 29.09 -15.88 -9.91
CA LYS A 41 30.50 -16.12 -9.56
C LYS A 41 31.23 -16.65 -10.81
N LEU A 42 31.84 -15.74 -11.57
CA LEU A 42 32.68 -16.13 -12.70
C LEU A 42 33.85 -16.99 -12.20
N SER A 43 34.16 -18.07 -12.93
CA SER A 43 35.38 -18.84 -12.71
C SER A 43 36.62 -17.99 -13.01
N ASP A 44 37.76 -18.33 -12.42
CA ASP A 44 39.00 -17.59 -12.60
C ASP A 44 39.47 -17.56 -14.07
N GLU A 45 39.19 -18.64 -14.82
CA GLU A 45 39.43 -18.71 -16.25
C GLU A 45 38.57 -17.71 -17.04
N ALA A 46 37.29 -17.58 -16.69
CA ALA A 46 36.39 -16.61 -17.31
C ALA A 46 36.84 -15.17 -17.01
N ARG A 47 37.28 -14.88 -15.78
CA ARG A 47 37.86 -13.58 -15.42
C ARG A 47 39.12 -13.26 -16.21
N ALA A 48 39.97 -14.25 -16.49
CA ALA A 48 41.16 -14.07 -17.31
C ALA A 48 40.83 -13.81 -18.79
N GLN A 49 39.72 -14.35 -19.30
CA GLN A 49 39.23 -14.00 -20.64
C GLN A 49 38.67 -12.57 -20.67
N VAL A 50 37.83 -12.21 -19.71
CA VAL A 50 37.29 -10.84 -19.57
C VAL A 50 38.42 -9.81 -19.49
N ARG A 51 39.45 -10.04 -18.69
CA ARG A 51 40.63 -9.15 -18.58
C ARG A 51 41.33 -8.88 -19.91
N ARG A 52 41.34 -9.85 -20.82
CA ARG A 52 41.98 -9.71 -22.14
C ARG A 52 41.12 -8.92 -23.11
N ASN A 53 39.79 -8.97 -22.94
CA ASN A 53 38.83 -8.36 -23.85
C ASN A 53 38.42 -6.94 -23.41
N VAL A 54 38.47 -6.65 -22.11
CA VAL A 54 38.11 -5.33 -21.56
C VAL A 54 39.28 -4.36 -21.73
N THR A 55 39.09 -3.36 -22.61
CA THR A 55 40.07 -2.31 -22.87
C THR A 55 40.01 -1.23 -21.77
N GLN A 56 41.07 -0.42 -21.65
CA GLN A 56 41.04 0.73 -20.73
C GLN A 56 39.95 1.74 -21.13
N GLU A 57 39.68 1.88 -22.43
CA GLU A 57 38.63 2.75 -22.95
C GLU A 57 37.24 2.35 -22.44
N MET A 58 36.92 1.05 -22.42
CA MET A 58 35.64 0.56 -21.85
C MET A 58 35.50 0.86 -20.35
N VAL A 59 36.62 0.78 -19.61
CA VAL A 59 36.64 1.10 -18.17
C VAL A 59 36.43 2.61 -17.96
N ASP A 60 37.07 3.44 -18.77
CA ASP A 60 36.95 4.90 -18.70
C ASP A 60 35.54 5.37 -19.11
N GLU A 61 34.93 4.71 -20.11
CA GLU A 61 33.55 4.93 -20.53
C GLU A 61 32.56 4.61 -19.39
N LEU A 62 32.65 3.40 -18.82
CA LEU A 62 31.78 3.02 -17.70
C LEU A 62 32.01 3.89 -16.46
N SER A 63 33.25 4.31 -16.19
CA SER A 63 33.56 5.24 -15.09
C SER A 63 32.91 6.61 -15.29
N ARG A 64 32.90 7.12 -16.52
CA ARG A 64 32.19 8.36 -16.89
C ARG A 64 30.70 8.20 -16.69
N GLU A 65 30.15 7.07 -17.12
CA GLU A 65 28.73 6.76 -16.99
C GLU A 65 28.30 6.67 -15.52
N VAL A 66 29.08 6.02 -14.65
CA VAL A 66 28.87 6.00 -13.19
C VAL A 66 28.79 7.43 -12.64
N LYS A 67 29.70 8.31 -13.06
CA LYS A 67 29.71 9.72 -12.60
C LYS A 67 28.47 10.48 -13.06
N GLU A 68 28.01 10.25 -14.29
CA GLU A 68 26.77 10.84 -14.81
C GLU A 68 25.54 10.33 -14.05
N LEU A 69 25.50 9.03 -13.74
CA LEU A 69 24.42 8.43 -12.96
C LEU A 69 24.39 8.95 -11.52
N PHE A 70 25.54 9.23 -10.88
CA PHE A 70 25.56 9.87 -9.56
C PHE A 70 24.79 11.19 -9.56
N GLN A 71 25.04 12.06 -10.55
CA GLN A 71 24.32 13.32 -10.70
C GLN A 71 22.83 13.09 -11.04
N GLY A 72 22.55 12.08 -11.86
CA GLY A 72 21.18 11.66 -12.18
C GLY A 72 20.39 11.21 -10.95
N VAL A 73 20.99 10.42 -10.06
CA VAL A 73 20.39 9.96 -8.81
C VAL A 73 20.08 11.14 -7.89
N GLU A 74 21.03 12.06 -7.70
CA GLU A 74 20.78 13.25 -6.87
C GLU A 74 19.63 14.11 -7.42
N ARG A 75 19.58 14.32 -8.74
CA ARG A 75 18.53 15.13 -9.35
C ARG A 75 17.16 14.45 -9.33
N ASP A 76 17.11 13.18 -9.77
CA ASP A 76 15.87 12.50 -10.12
C ASP A 76 15.30 11.69 -8.94
N LEU A 77 16.14 11.22 -8.01
CA LEU A 77 15.74 10.43 -6.82
C LEU A 77 15.81 11.20 -5.50
N SER A 78 16.14 12.51 -5.48
CA SER A 78 16.24 13.31 -4.24
C SER A 78 15.01 13.27 -3.32
N SER A 79 13.82 13.01 -3.87
CA SER A 79 12.58 12.92 -3.10
C SER A 79 12.41 11.59 -2.35
N ASN A 80 12.98 10.49 -2.85
CA ASN A 80 12.96 9.19 -2.20
C ASN A 80 14.35 8.82 -1.69
N ARG A 81 14.63 9.19 -0.43
CA ARG A 81 15.94 8.97 0.20
C ARG A 81 16.35 7.49 0.25
N ALA A 82 15.40 6.58 0.41
CA ALA A 82 15.69 5.15 0.48
C ALA A 82 16.20 4.63 -0.87
N LEU A 83 15.47 4.90 -1.96
CA LEU A 83 15.91 4.54 -3.31
C LEU A 83 17.19 5.28 -3.73
N ALA A 84 17.34 6.56 -3.36
CA ALA A 84 18.56 7.30 -3.63
C ALA A 84 19.77 6.66 -2.94
N ASN A 85 19.65 6.30 -1.66
CA ASN A 85 20.72 5.64 -0.92
C ASN A 85 21.09 4.28 -1.52
N GLU A 86 20.10 3.48 -1.91
CA GLU A 86 20.33 2.19 -2.57
C GLU A 86 21.06 2.36 -3.91
N ALA A 87 20.61 3.30 -4.74
CA ALA A 87 21.24 3.60 -6.02
C ALA A 87 22.68 4.10 -5.84
N LEU A 88 22.92 5.02 -4.89
CA LEU A 88 24.25 5.52 -4.54
C LEU A 88 25.17 4.39 -4.03
N GLN A 89 24.63 3.46 -3.23
CA GLN A 89 25.37 2.29 -2.78
C GLN A 89 25.79 1.41 -3.96
N LYS A 90 24.88 1.07 -4.88
CA LYS A 90 25.20 0.27 -6.08
C LYS A 90 26.22 0.95 -6.98
N LEU A 91 26.15 2.27 -7.15
CA LEU A 91 27.15 3.04 -7.90
C LEU A 91 28.53 3.06 -7.22
N ASN A 92 28.58 3.15 -5.89
CA ASN A 92 29.82 3.03 -5.13
C ASN A 92 30.43 1.63 -5.21
N GLU A 93 29.59 0.58 -5.17
CA GLU A 93 30.00 -0.81 -5.40
C GLU A 93 30.60 -0.95 -6.81
N ALA A 94 29.91 -0.47 -7.85
CA ALA A 94 30.40 -0.49 -9.23
C ALA A 94 31.76 0.21 -9.38
N ARG A 95 31.92 1.40 -8.79
CA ARG A 95 33.18 2.14 -8.80
C ARG A 95 34.31 1.37 -8.09
N THR A 96 34.01 0.75 -6.95
CA THR A 96 34.97 -0.06 -6.20
C THR A 96 35.42 -1.28 -7.00
N ILE A 97 34.47 -1.95 -7.67
CA ILE A 97 34.74 -3.09 -8.54
C ILE A 97 35.65 -2.67 -9.71
N LEU A 98 35.35 -1.55 -10.37
CA LEU A 98 36.14 -1.03 -11.49
C LEU A 98 37.58 -0.66 -11.11
N LEU A 99 37.79 -0.16 -9.89
CA LEU A 99 39.11 0.18 -9.37
C LEU A 99 39.91 -1.05 -8.92
N SER A 100 39.24 -2.15 -8.60
CA SER A 100 39.87 -3.34 -8.00
C SER A 100 40.44 -4.31 -9.06
N ASP A 101 39.63 -4.73 -10.03
CA ASP A 101 40.06 -5.70 -11.06
C ASP A 101 39.24 -5.55 -12.35
N ARG A 102 39.92 -5.43 -13.49
CA ARG A 102 39.26 -5.41 -14.82
C ARG A 102 38.50 -6.71 -15.13
N GLY A 103 38.86 -7.82 -14.51
CA GLY A 103 38.16 -9.10 -14.66
C GLY A 103 36.74 -9.11 -14.09
N LEU A 104 36.38 -8.12 -13.28
CA LEU A 104 35.06 -7.95 -12.68
C LEU A 104 34.21 -6.87 -13.38
N TYR A 105 34.64 -6.42 -14.57
CA TYR A 105 33.90 -5.43 -15.36
C TYR A 105 32.41 -5.77 -15.55
N PRO A 106 32.00 -7.03 -15.86
CA PRO A 106 30.59 -7.37 -16.02
C PRO A 106 29.76 -7.18 -14.74
N ASP A 107 30.36 -7.38 -13.56
CA ASP A 107 29.68 -7.17 -12.29
C ASP A 107 29.44 -5.67 -12.04
N ALA A 108 30.40 -4.81 -12.39
CA ALA A 108 30.23 -3.36 -12.32
C ALA A 108 29.16 -2.87 -13.30
N GLU A 109 29.19 -3.36 -14.54
CA GLU A 109 28.20 -3.05 -15.58
C GLU A 109 26.79 -3.44 -15.13
N LEU A 110 26.62 -4.63 -14.54
CA LEU A 110 25.33 -5.08 -13.99
C LEU A 110 24.78 -4.11 -12.92
N ARG A 111 25.64 -3.63 -12.01
CA ARG A 111 25.23 -2.67 -10.96
C ARG A 111 24.82 -1.33 -11.54
N VAL A 112 25.52 -0.87 -12.57
CA VAL A 112 25.21 0.34 -13.32
C VAL A 112 23.86 0.22 -14.02
N GLU A 113 23.60 -0.91 -14.69
CA GLU A 113 22.31 -1.18 -15.35
C GLU A 113 21.15 -1.26 -14.34
N GLN A 114 21.36 -1.86 -13.16
CA GLN A 114 20.34 -1.83 -12.09
C GLN A 114 19.94 -0.41 -11.71
N VAL A 115 20.92 0.51 -11.60
CA VAL A 115 20.66 1.92 -11.28
C VAL A 115 19.96 2.63 -12.43
N LYS A 116 20.30 2.33 -13.69
CA LYS A 116 19.57 2.86 -14.86
C LYS A 116 18.10 2.43 -14.84
N VAL A 117 17.81 1.16 -14.52
CA VAL A 117 16.44 0.65 -14.41
C VAL A 117 15.69 1.41 -13.31
N MET A 118 16.29 1.57 -12.13
CA MET A 118 15.71 2.35 -11.03
C MET A 118 15.39 3.80 -11.43
N LEU A 119 16.32 4.47 -12.13
CA LEU A 119 16.10 5.83 -12.62
C LEU A 119 15.01 5.93 -13.69
N ARG A 120 14.95 4.97 -14.63
CA ARG A 120 13.89 4.91 -15.64
C ARG A 120 12.53 4.69 -14.99
N GLN A 121 12.44 3.74 -14.06
CA GLN A 121 11.22 3.46 -13.32
C GLN A 121 10.74 4.68 -12.54
N SER A 122 11.65 5.38 -11.85
CA SER A 122 11.33 6.61 -11.14
C SER A 122 10.81 7.71 -12.07
N LYS A 123 11.43 7.92 -13.24
CA LYS A 123 10.97 8.91 -14.23
C LYS A 123 9.59 8.60 -14.79
N THR A 124 9.35 7.34 -15.16
CA THR A 124 8.05 6.89 -15.66
C THR A 124 6.98 7.06 -14.59
N SER A 125 7.27 6.63 -13.35
CA SER A 125 6.40 6.79 -12.19
C SER A 125 6.03 8.27 -11.97
N VAL A 126 7.00 9.19 -11.97
CA VAL A 126 6.73 10.63 -11.79
C VAL A 126 5.87 11.21 -12.93
N ALA A 127 6.15 10.83 -14.17
CA ALA A 127 5.39 11.31 -15.32
C ALA A 127 3.93 10.81 -15.28
N GLU A 128 3.72 9.55 -14.93
CA GLU A 128 2.40 8.96 -14.78
C GLU A 128 1.65 9.55 -13.58
N ALA A 129 2.35 9.78 -12.46
CA ALA A 129 1.81 10.45 -11.28
C ALA A 129 1.18 11.79 -11.62
N GLN A 130 1.91 12.63 -12.37
CA GLN A 130 1.43 13.96 -12.71
C GLN A 130 0.18 13.91 -13.59
N LYS A 131 0.09 12.91 -14.48
CA LYS A 131 -1.06 12.75 -15.36
C LYS A 131 -2.31 12.29 -14.61
N TYR A 132 -2.19 11.31 -13.71
CA TYR A 132 -3.35 10.69 -13.05
C TYR A 132 -3.72 11.32 -11.70
N ALA A 133 -2.80 11.97 -11.01
CA ALA A 133 -3.08 12.59 -9.72
C ALA A 133 -4.22 13.63 -9.81
N GLY A 134 -4.28 14.42 -10.89
CA GLY A 134 -5.37 15.38 -11.09
C GLY A 134 -6.73 14.71 -11.23
N VAL A 135 -6.79 13.59 -11.95
CA VAL A 135 -8.01 12.80 -12.12
C VAL A 135 -8.44 12.17 -10.79
N LEU A 136 -7.50 11.64 -10.00
CA LEU A 136 -7.79 11.05 -8.70
C LEU A 136 -8.27 12.08 -7.67
N VAL A 137 -7.65 13.26 -7.64
CA VAL A 137 -8.14 14.39 -6.81
C VAL A 137 -9.56 14.75 -7.23
N GLY A 138 -9.80 14.91 -8.53
CA GLY A 138 -11.12 15.23 -9.07
C GLY A 138 -12.16 14.18 -8.68
N LEU A 139 -11.82 12.90 -8.79
CA LEU A 139 -12.71 11.80 -8.41
C LEU A 139 -13.06 11.82 -6.92
N ASN A 140 -12.08 12.02 -6.03
CA ASN A 140 -12.35 12.10 -4.59
C ASN A 140 -13.19 13.33 -4.23
N VAL A 141 -12.95 14.47 -4.88
CA VAL A 141 -13.80 15.66 -4.72
C VAL A 141 -15.23 15.39 -5.19
N ILE A 142 -15.41 14.71 -6.34
CA ILE A 142 -16.72 14.29 -6.83
C ILE A 142 -17.40 13.36 -5.81
N MET A 143 -16.68 12.40 -5.23
CA MET A 143 -17.23 11.53 -4.18
C MET A 143 -17.70 12.31 -2.96
N ILE A 144 -16.92 13.29 -2.48
CA ILE A 144 -17.35 14.17 -1.38
C ILE A 144 -18.62 14.93 -1.76
N LEU A 145 -18.69 15.49 -2.97
CA LEU A 145 -19.87 16.22 -3.44
C LEU A 145 -21.10 15.31 -3.56
N VAL A 146 -20.92 14.08 -4.04
CA VAL A 146 -22.01 13.09 -4.12
C VAL A 146 -22.51 12.73 -2.72
N LEU A 147 -21.62 12.46 -1.78
CA LEU A 147 -22.00 12.13 -0.39
C LEU A 147 -22.67 13.32 0.31
N LEU A 148 -22.19 14.55 0.08
CA LEU A 148 -22.85 15.76 0.56
C LEU A 148 -24.22 15.97 -0.08
N ALA A 149 -24.36 15.69 -1.38
CA ALA A 149 -25.65 15.75 -2.05
C ALA A 149 -26.63 14.73 -1.44
N LEU A 150 -26.19 13.51 -1.14
CA LEU A 150 -27.02 12.51 -0.45
C LEU A 150 -27.47 12.99 0.94
N LEU A 151 -26.63 13.72 1.68
CA LEU A 151 -27.00 14.34 2.96
C LEU A 151 -28.03 15.47 2.79
N VAL A 152 -27.81 16.37 1.82
CA VAL A 152 -28.70 17.51 1.57
C VAL A 152 -30.08 17.06 1.06
N PHE A 153 -30.10 16.06 0.17
CA PHE A 153 -31.32 15.52 -0.42
C PHE A 153 -31.94 14.37 0.38
N ASP A 154 -31.46 14.08 1.58
CA ASP A 154 -31.93 13.00 2.46
C ASP A 154 -33.47 12.90 2.51
N ARG A 155 -34.15 14.02 2.80
CA ARG A 155 -35.62 14.07 2.89
C ARG A 155 -36.31 13.82 1.55
N ALA A 156 -35.76 14.36 0.47
CA ALA A 156 -36.31 14.19 -0.87
C ALA A 156 -36.18 12.73 -1.34
N ILE A 157 -35.07 12.06 -1.00
CA ILE A 157 -34.85 10.64 -1.26
C ILE A 157 -35.87 9.82 -0.45
N ALA A 158 -36.02 10.10 0.85
CA ALA A 158 -36.98 9.41 1.71
C ALA A 158 -38.43 9.58 1.22
N GLN A 159 -38.84 10.79 0.82
CA GLN A 159 -40.16 11.05 0.22
C GLN A 159 -40.35 10.29 -1.10
N THR A 160 -39.32 10.23 -1.93
CA THR A 160 -39.36 9.49 -3.20
C THR A 160 -39.55 7.98 -2.95
N LEU A 161 -38.96 7.43 -1.90
CA LEU A 161 -39.15 6.04 -1.50
C LEU A 161 -40.59 5.77 -1.02
N VAL A 162 -41.15 6.63 -0.18
CA VAL A 162 -42.57 6.55 0.22
C VAL A 162 -43.49 6.58 -1.00
N ASN A 163 -43.25 7.51 -1.94
CA ASN A 163 -44.06 7.65 -3.15
C ASN A 163 -43.97 6.41 -4.07
N ARG A 164 -42.90 5.64 -3.96
CA ARG A 164 -42.72 4.36 -4.66
C ARG A 164 -43.29 3.16 -3.89
N GLY A 165 -43.96 3.38 -2.76
CA GLY A 165 -44.56 2.34 -1.94
C GLY A 165 -43.58 1.63 -1.01
N VAL A 166 -42.38 2.17 -0.80
CA VAL A 166 -41.41 1.63 0.17
C VAL A 166 -41.76 2.16 1.55
N SER A 167 -42.30 1.31 2.40
CA SER A 167 -42.61 1.63 3.80
C SER A 167 -41.33 1.77 4.63
N PRO A 168 -41.21 2.78 5.49
CA PRO A 168 -40.09 2.88 6.43
C PRO A 168 -40.13 1.74 7.44
N GLY A 169 -38.98 1.46 8.07
CA GLY A 169 -38.85 0.41 9.09
C GLY A 169 -39.55 0.74 10.41
N PHE A 170 -40.07 1.96 10.56
CA PHE A 170 -40.72 2.47 11.76
C PHE A 170 -42.11 3.04 11.44
N PRO A 171 -43.07 2.96 12.38
CA PRO A 171 -44.42 3.49 12.19
C PRO A 171 -44.39 5.02 12.06
N LEU A 172 -45.10 5.59 11.09
CA LEU A 172 -45.25 7.03 10.90
C LEU A 172 -46.63 7.51 11.38
N PRO A 173 -46.77 8.74 11.93
CA PRO A 173 -45.71 9.70 12.24
C PRO A 173 -44.98 9.34 13.55
N LEU A 174 -43.66 9.57 13.59
CA LEU A 174 -42.87 9.47 14.82
C LEU A 174 -42.91 10.81 15.55
N THR A 175 -43.28 10.77 16.82
CA THR A 175 -43.26 11.93 17.72
C THR A 175 -42.27 11.69 18.84
N THR A 176 -41.46 12.70 19.15
CA THR A 176 -40.64 12.72 20.37
C THR A 176 -41.53 12.83 21.62
N ASP A 177 -41.01 12.55 22.81
CA ASP A 177 -41.71 12.69 24.10
C ASP A 177 -42.38 14.05 24.30
N ASN A 178 -41.82 15.10 23.69
CA ASN A 178 -42.34 16.47 23.72
C ASN A 178 -43.44 16.73 22.66
N GLY A 179 -43.97 15.70 22.00
CA GLY A 179 -44.98 15.79 20.95
C GLY A 179 -44.48 16.37 19.60
N ARG A 180 -43.17 16.56 19.43
CA ARG A 180 -42.58 17.08 18.18
C ARG A 180 -42.52 15.99 17.12
N VAL A 181 -43.07 16.25 15.94
CA VAL A 181 -43.00 15.33 14.80
C VAL A 181 -41.58 15.29 14.25
N ILE A 182 -41.00 14.10 14.18
CA ILE A 182 -39.69 13.86 13.56
C ILE A 182 -39.90 13.87 12.04
N PRO A 183 -39.18 14.73 11.29
CA PRO A 183 -39.33 14.78 9.84
C PRO A 183 -38.85 13.48 9.20
N LEU A 184 -39.54 13.06 8.14
CA LEU A 184 -39.15 11.90 7.34
C LEU A 184 -37.70 12.05 6.84
N SER A 185 -36.88 11.03 7.05
CA SER A 185 -35.45 11.00 6.74
C SER A 185 -35.02 9.58 6.38
N MET A 186 -33.90 9.40 5.66
CA MET A 186 -33.40 8.07 5.30
C MET A 186 -33.01 7.20 6.50
N VAL A 187 -32.73 7.80 7.66
CA VAL A 187 -32.48 7.06 8.92
C VAL A 187 -33.65 6.14 9.28
N MET A 188 -34.89 6.51 8.91
CA MET A 188 -36.07 5.68 9.16
C MET A 188 -36.12 4.41 8.29
N TYR A 189 -35.36 4.39 7.19
CA TYR A 189 -35.19 3.22 6.33
C TYR A 189 -33.92 2.44 6.71
N PHE A 190 -32.87 3.17 7.07
CA PHE A 190 -31.57 2.61 7.31
C PHE A 190 -30.83 3.44 8.37
N LEU A 191 -30.84 2.95 9.61
CA LEU A 191 -30.37 3.69 10.77
C LEU A 191 -28.92 4.24 10.65
N PRO A 192 -27.92 3.49 10.15
CA PRO A 192 -26.55 4.00 10.05
C PRO A 192 -26.33 5.02 8.92
N TRP A 193 -27.39 5.47 8.23
CA TRP A 193 -27.28 6.33 7.04
C TRP A 193 -26.37 7.55 7.25
N TYR A 194 -26.56 8.32 8.33
CA TYR A 194 -25.74 9.51 8.57
C TYR A 194 -24.28 9.17 8.87
N THR A 195 -24.01 8.22 9.76
CA THR A 195 -22.63 7.85 10.11
C THR A 195 -21.90 7.23 8.93
N MET A 196 -22.60 6.51 8.04
CA MET A 196 -22.06 5.97 6.81
C MET A 196 -21.65 7.07 5.83
N LEU A 197 -22.53 8.04 5.56
CA LEU A 197 -22.21 9.13 4.65
C LEU A 197 -21.04 9.98 5.19
N TRP A 198 -21.06 10.30 6.48
CA TRP A 198 -19.99 11.04 7.13
C TRP A 198 -18.67 10.26 7.22
N GLY A 199 -18.72 8.95 7.46
CA GLY A 199 -17.57 8.06 7.39
C GLY A 199 -16.97 8.00 5.98
N GLY A 200 -17.82 7.96 4.95
CA GLY A 200 -17.41 8.04 3.55
C GLY A 200 -16.72 9.36 3.20
N ILE A 201 -17.26 10.48 3.69
CA ILE A 201 -16.65 11.81 3.54
C ILE A 201 -15.28 11.84 4.23
N GLY A 202 -15.19 11.31 5.46
CA GLY A 202 -13.93 11.16 6.18
C GLY A 202 -12.91 10.34 5.39
N GLY A 203 -13.34 9.23 4.77
CA GLY A 203 -12.50 8.38 3.92
C GLY A 203 -11.97 9.09 2.67
N ALA A 204 -12.84 9.84 1.98
CA ALA A 204 -12.44 10.64 0.83
C ALA A 204 -11.45 11.76 1.21
N ILE A 205 -11.65 12.40 2.37
CA ILE A 205 -10.72 13.41 2.90
C ILE A 205 -9.37 12.77 3.25
N GLY A 206 -9.37 11.61 3.92
CA GLY A 206 -8.16 10.85 4.21
C GLY A 206 -7.38 10.52 2.94
N ALA A 207 -8.08 10.05 1.89
CA ALA A 207 -7.46 9.75 0.60
C ALA A 207 -6.85 10.99 -0.06
N LEU A 208 -7.51 12.15 0.04
CA LEU A 208 -6.97 13.42 -0.46
C LEU A 208 -5.73 13.86 0.31
N VAL A 209 -5.74 13.76 1.63
CA VAL A 209 -4.58 14.10 2.48
C VAL A 209 -3.39 13.21 2.14
N ASP A 210 -3.62 11.91 2.02
CA ASP A 210 -2.58 10.96 1.65
C ASP A 210 -2.07 11.22 0.24
N LEU A 211 -2.95 11.44 -0.74
CA LEU A 211 -2.55 11.78 -2.11
C LEU A 211 -1.72 13.06 -2.17
N LEU A 212 -2.07 14.10 -1.39
CA LEU A 212 -1.28 15.32 -1.25
C LEU A 212 0.09 15.05 -0.63
N ARG A 213 0.15 14.17 0.37
CA ARG A 213 1.40 13.76 1.01
C ARG A 213 2.30 12.94 0.07
N TYR A 214 1.74 12.00 -0.68
CA TYR A 214 2.45 11.18 -1.67
C TYR A 214 2.95 12.02 -2.85
N ARG A 215 2.17 13.00 -3.30
CA ARG A 215 2.64 13.97 -4.31
C ARG A 215 3.91 14.69 -3.87
N GLY A 216 4.04 15.00 -2.57
CA GLY A 216 5.26 15.57 -2.00
C GLY A 216 6.47 14.61 -2.02
N ARG A 217 6.25 13.30 -2.00
CA ARG A 217 7.30 12.26 -1.97
C ARG A 217 7.66 11.68 -3.35
N ARG A 218 6.84 11.92 -4.38
CA ARG A 218 7.01 11.38 -5.75
C ARG A 218 7.05 9.84 -5.84
N GLU A 219 6.51 9.16 -4.85
CA GLU A 219 6.39 7.69 -4.80
C GLU A 219 5.02 7.27 -5.33
N TYR A 220 4.70 7.67 -6.55
CA TYR A 220 3.40 7.31 -7.12
C TYR A 220 3.54 6.05 -7.94
N ASP A 221 2.78 5.04 -7.56
CA ASP A 221 2.67 3.83 -8.33
C ASP A 221 1.24 3.76 -8.90
N ALA A 222 1.15 3.54 -10.22
CA ALA A 222 -0.11 3.49 -10.94
C ALA A 222 -1.02 2.37 -10.42
N GLU A 223 -0.43 1.35 -9.79
CA GLU A 223 -1.16 0.26 -9.13
C GLU A 223 -2.05 0.78 -7.97
N TYR A 224 -1.67 1.88 -7.32
CA TYR A 224 -2.46 2.48 -6.23
C TYR A 224 -3.69 3.27 -6.71
N ASN A 225 -3.91 3.42 -8.02
CA ASN A 225 -5.08 4.13 -8.55
C ASN A 225 -6.40 3.53 -8.06
N SER A 226 -6.48 2.21 -8.02
CA SER A 226 -7.66 1.49 -7.53
C SER A 226 -7.86 1.70 -6.03
N TYR A 227 -6.75 1.75 -5.28
CA TYR A 227 -6.75 1.93 -3.83
C TYR A 227 -7.43 3.24 -3.42
N TYR A 228 -7.16 4.35 -4.10
CA TYR A 228 -7.78 5.65 -3.78
C TYR A 228 -9.31 5.68 -3.96
N LEU A 229 -9.86 4.87 -4.88
CA LEU A 229 -11.31 4.77 -5.06
C LEU A 229 -11.96 3.97 -3.93
N VAL A 230 -11.26 2.94 -3.46
CA VAL A 230 -11.72 2.05 -2.38
C VAL A 230 -11.79 2.79 -1.04
N TRP A 231 -10.98 3.81 -0.78
CA TRP A 231 -10.96 4.55 0.50
C TRP A 231 -12.31 5.18 0.89
N SER A 232 -13.01 5.76 -0.06
CA SER A 232 -14.33 6.36 0.20
C SER A 232 -15.34 5.27 0.58
N ILE A 233 -15.31 4.14 -0.13
CA ILE A 233 -16.19 2.99 0.12
C ILE A 233 -15.89 2.36 1.49
N MET A 234 -14.61 2.18 1.81
CA MET A 234 -14.20 1.68 3.12
C MET A 234 -14.63 2.62 4.25
N GLY A 235 -14.59 3.93 4.02
CA GLY A 235 -15.10 4.93 4.97
C GLY A 235 -16.60 4.78 5.23
N ILE A 236 -17.39 4.51 4.18
CA ILE A 236 -18.83 4.23 4.30
C ILE A 236 -19.06 2.99 5.16
N VAL A 237 -18.35 1.90 4.88
CA VAL A 237 -18.46 0.66 5.64
C VAL A 237 -18.06 0.89 7.09
N LEU A 238 -16.95 1.59 7.33
CA LEU A 238 -16.45 1.84 8.68
C LEU A 238 -17.38 2.75 9.48
N GLY A 239 -18.01 3.74 8.85
CA GLY A 239 -19.08 4.55 9.46
C GLY A 239 -20.30 3.73 9.88
N SER A 240 -20.63 2.67 9.13
CA SER A 240 -21.68 1.71 9.51
C SER A 240 -21.28 0.89 10.73
N ILE A 241 -20.03 0.41 10.77
CA ILE A 241 -19.49 -0.39 11.87
C ILE A 241 -19.47 0.44 13.15
N VAL A 242 -18.99 1.69 13.08
CA VAL A 242 -19.00 2.63 14.22
C VAL A 242 -20.41 2.79 14.76
N TYR A 243 -21.42 2.99 13.91
CA TYR A 243 -22.81 3.10 14.36
C TYR A 243 -23.28 1.85 15.11
N TYR A 244 -23.03 0.65 14.58
CA TYR A 244 -23.45 -0.59 15.22
C TYR A 244 -22.67 -0.88 16.50
N LEU A 245 -21.39 -0.51 16.59
CA LEU A 245 -20.61 -0.66 17.81
C LEU A 245 -21.15 0.23 18.92
N PHE A 246 -21.43 1.50 18.63
CA PHE A 246 -21.98 2.42 19.62
C PHE A 246 -23.41 2.04 20.00
N THR A 247 -24.29 1.89 19.01
CA THR A 247 -25.70 1.62 19.27
C THR A 247 -25.89 0.21 19.85
N GLY A 248 -25.16 -0.79 19.35
CA GLY A 248 -25.15 -2.15 19.90
C GLY A 248 -24.63 -2.20 21.34
N GLY A 249 -23.59 -1.42 21.66
CA GLY A 249 -23.12 -1.24 23.04
C GLY A 249 -24.20 -0.62 23.94
N PHE A 250 -24.87 0.43 23.46
CA PHE A 250 -25.98 1.06 24.19
C PHE A 250 -27.17 0.12 24.37
N PHE A 251 -27.55 -0.66 23.35
CA PHE A 251 -28.63 -1.65 23.46
C PHE A 251 -28.31 -2.77 24.43
N LEU A 252 -27.07 -3.25 24.47
CA LEU A 252 -26.66 -4.28 25.42
C LEU A 252 -26.79 -3.77 26.86
N VAL A 253 -26.33 -2.55 27.14
CA VAL A 253 -26.50 -1.90 28.45
C VAL A 253 -27.98 -1.64 28.76
N GLY A 254 -28.76 -1.21 27.77
CA GLY A 254 -30.19 -0.98 27.90
C GLY A 254 -30.99 -2.25 28.21
N ALA A 255 -30.64 -3.36 27.55
CA ALA A 255 -31.23 -4.67 27.79
C ALA A 255 -30.92 -5.19 29.21
N ILE A 256 -29.68 -4.99 29.67
CA ILE A 256 -29.28 -5.35 31.05
C ILE A 256 -30.00 -4.47 32.08
N SER A 257 -30.19 -3.18 31.77
CA SER A 257 -30.81 -2.21 32.68
C SER A 257 -32.35 -2.15 32.62
N GLN A 258 -32.99 -2.94 31.76
CA GLN A 258 -34.46 -2.96 31.55
C GLN A 258 -35.08 -1.57 31.32
N ASN A 259 -34.33 -0.64 30.74
CA ASN A 259 -34.82 0.72 30.51
C ASN A 259 -35.72 0.77 29.24
N PRO A 260 -37.03 1.06 29.37
CA PRO A 260 -37.96 1.07 28.24
C PRO A 260 -37.65 2.19 27.23
N ASP A 261 -37.04 3.29 27.66
CA ASP A 261 -36.72 4.45 26.81
C ASP A 261 -35.71 4.14 25.69
N ILE A 262 -34.88 3.10 25.88
CA ILE A 262 -33.87 2.69 24.89
C ILE A 262 -34.50 1.87 23.75
N GLN A 263 -35.70 1.31 23.96
CA GLN A 263 -36.42 0.56 22.94
C GLN A 263 -37.33 1.43 22.08
N ASP A 264 -37.54 2.70 22.44
CA ASP A 264 -38.36 3.62 21.67
C ASP A 264 -37.74 3.93 20.28
N PRO A 265 -38.45 3.68 19.17
CA PRO A 265 -38.03 4.10 17.82
C PRO A 265 -37.53 5.55 17.72
N ALA A 266 -38.12 6.49 18.46
CA ALA A 266 -37.70 7.88 18.42
C ALA A 266 -36.29 8.08 19.02
N SER A 267 -35.96 7.39 20.11
CA SER A 267 -34.64 7.48 20.75
C SER A 267 -33.54 6.85 19.89
N GLN A 268 -33.85 5.80 19.13
CA GLN A 268 -32.92 5.19 18.17
C GLN A 268 -32.56 6.13 17.03
N ILE A 269 -33.55 6.82 16.46
CA ILE A 269 -33.34 7.80 15.38
C ILE A 269 -32.55 9.00 15.90
N LEU A 270 -32.88 9.50 17.09
CA LEU A 270 -32.15 10.59 17.73
C LEU A 270 -30.68 10.23 17.95
N THR A 271 -30.42 9.01 18.44
CA THR A 271 -29.06 8.49 18.62
C THR A 271 -28.31 8.42 17.29
N ALA A 272 -28.94 7.91 16.23
CA ALA A 272 -28.35 7.85 14.88
C ALA A 272 -28.01 9.23 14.29
N THR A 273 -28.72 10.28 14.70
CA THR A 273 -28.45 11.67 14.32
C THR A 273 -27.50 12.41 15.28
N SER A 274 -26.95 11.72 16.28
CA SER A 274 -26.09 12.34 17.29
C SER A 274 -24.84 12.98 16.65
N PRO A 275 -24.58 14.27 16.90
CA PRO A 275 -23.37 14.95 16.40
C PRO A 275 -22.08 14.26 16.84
N ILE A 276 -22.07 13.66 18.03
CA ILE A 276 -20.89 12.97 18.57
C ILE A 276 -20.57 11.75 17.71
N LEU A 277 -21.57 10.93 17.36
CA LEU A 277 -21.37 9.76 16.49
C LEU A 277 -20.91 10.16 15.09
N ILE A 278 -21.46 11.26 14.57
CA ILE A 278 -21.05 11.82 13.29
C ILE A 278 -19.57 12.22 13.31
N LEU A 279 -19.13 12.95 14.34
CA LEU A 279 -17.72 13.36 14.47
C LEU A 279 -16.78 12.15 14.62
N VAL A 280 -17.19 11.15 15.39
CA VAL A 280 -16.42 9.90 15.53
C VAL A 280 -16.34 9.18 14.19
N ALA A 281 -17.43 9.08 13.44
CA ALA A 281 -17.44 8.45 12.12
C ALA A 281 -16.51 9.17 11.13
N ILE A 282 -16.46 10.51 11.14
CA ILE A 282 -15.53 11.29 10.32
C ILE A 282 -14.08 10.99 10.73
N ALA A 283 -13.77 11.05 12.02
CA ALA A 283 -12.41 10.83 12.53
C ALA A 283 -11.90 9.42 12.18
N VAL A 284 -12.77 8.42 12.36
CA VAL A 284 -12.52 7.02 11.99
C VAL A 284 -12.36 6.87 10.48
N GLY A 285 -13.17 7.58 9.68
CA GLY A 285 -13.05 7.62 8.23
C GLY A 285 -11.73 8.21 7.74
N ILE A 286 -11.17 9.22 8.44
CA ILE A 286 -9.86 9.79 8.12
C ILE A 286 -8.73 8.82 8.52
N GLY A 287 -8.84 8.19 9.69
CA GLY A 287 -7.83 7.31 10.28
C GLY A 287 -7.97 5.83 9.93
N GLN A 288 -8.45 5.49 8.72
CA GLN A 288 -8.83 4.12 8.35
C GLN A 288 -7.76 3.07 8.62
N SER A 289 -6.51 3.31 8.21
CA SER A 289 -5.41 2.34 8.36
C SER A 289 -5.22 1.92 9.83
N THR A 290 -5.17 2.89 10.73
CA THR A 290 -5.04 2.64 12.17
C THR A 290 -6.24 1.89 12.74
N VAL A 291 -7.46 2.23 12.30
CA VAL A 291 -8.68 1.59 12.81
C VAL A 291 -8.80 0.14 12.31
N TYR A 292 -8.45 -0.15 11.05
CA TYR A 292 -8.43 -1.51 10.55
C TYR A 292 -7.38 -2.37 11.24
N GLU A 293 -6.20 -1.83 11.53
CA GLU A 293 -5.20 -2.54 12.34
C GLU A 293 -5.72 -2.85 13.75
N MET A 294 -6.42 -1.91 14.39
CA MET A 294 -7.03 -2.15 15.70
C MET A 294 -8.13 -3.20 15.62
N LEU A 295 -9.00 -3.15 14.61
CA LEU A 295 -10.07 -4.11 14.41
C LEU A 295 -9.51 -5.51 14.16
N ASP A 296 -8.50 -5.64 13.30
CA ASP A 296 -7.82 -6.90 13.03
C ASP A 296 -7.17 -7.48 14.30
N ARG A 297 -6.53 -6.65 15.13
CA ARG A 297 -6.02 -7.09 16.44
C ARG A 297 -7.13 -7.60 17.36
N VAL A 298 -8.29 -6.94 17.39
CA VAL A 298 -9.45 -7.39 18.19
C VAL A 298 -9.98 -8.72 17.65
N VAL A 299 -10.18 -8.83 16.33
CA VAL A 299 -10.66 -10.06 15.69
C VAL A 299 -9.69 -11.22 15.94
N ARG A 300 -8.38 -11.00 15.82
CA ARG A 300 -7.35 -12.02 16.13
C ARG A 300 -7.39 -12.44 17.60
N THR A 301 -7.61 -11.50 18.50
CA THR A 301 -7.71 -11.77 19.95
C THR A 301 -8.95 -12.61 20.26
N VAL A 302 -10.10 -12.30 19.64
CA VAL A 302 -11.36 -13.03 19.87
C VAL A 302 -11.35 -14.40 19.19
N THR A 303 -10.84 -14.49 17.97
CA THR A 303 -10.85 -15.72 17.17
C THR A 303 -9.71 -16.66 17.56
N GLY A 304 -8.76 -16.21 18.39
CA GLY A 304 -7.59 -17.00 18.80
C GLY A 304 -6.67 -17.34 17.63
N THR A 305 -6.86 -16.72 16.47
CA THR A 305 -6.09 -17.00 15.26
C THR A 305 -4.72 -16.35 15.41
N LYS A 306 -3.74 -17.15 15.85
CA LYS A 306 -2.33 -16.84 15.58
C LYS A 306 -2.12 -16.95 14.08
N THR A 307 -2.31 -15.83 13.38
CA THR A 307 -1.72 -15.70 12.07
C THR A 307 -0.22 -15.66 12.34
N GLU A 308 0.49 -16.72 11.95
CA GLU A 308 1.94 -16.63 11.75
C GLU A 308 2.13 -15.50 10.75
N GLU A 309 2.50 -14.33 11.26
CA GLU A 309 3.02 -13.27 10.44
C GLU A 309 4.16 -13.91 9.66
N THR A 310 3.97 -14.03 8.34
CA THR A 310 5.08 -14.14 7.40
C THR A 310 5.80 -12.80 7.44
N SER A 311 6.45 -12.55 8.58
CA SER A 311 7.53 -11.62 8.71
C SER A 311 8.68 -12.26 7.95
N THR A 312 8.83 -11.89 6.68
CA THR A 312 10.14 -11.93 6.04
C THR A 312 11.02 -10.85 6.69
N GLU A 313 11.24 -10.99 7.99
CA GLU A 313 12.35 -10.39 8.70
C GLU A 313 13.39 -11.50 8.78
N THR A 314 14.22 -11.61 7.74
CA THR A 314 15.47 -12.37 7.82
C THR A 314 16.37 -11.66 8.83
N THR A 315 16.10 -11.89 10.10
CA THR A 315 17.12 -11.82 11.15
C THR A 315 18.07 -12.97 10.85
N VAL A 316 19.17 -12.70 10.15
CA VAL A 316 20.32 -13.59 10.16
C VAL A 316 20.86 -13.57 11.58
N THR A 317 20.37 -14.48 12.42
CA THR A 317 21.04 -14.81 13.67
C THR A 317 22.34 -15.51 13.28
N THR A 318 23.44 -14.78 13.41
CA THR A 318 24.79 -15.29 13.54
C THR A 318 24.79 -16.41 14.58
N SER A 319 24.77 -17.67 14.11
CA SER A 319 25.06 -18.83 14.94
C SER A 319 26.57 -18.88 15.14
N GLU A 320 26.98 -18.39 16.29
CA GLU A 320 28.34 -18.42 16.81
C GLU A 320 28.85 -19.86 16.95
N ALA A 321 30.13 -20.03 16.61
CA ALA A 321 30.83 -21.29 16.51
C ALA A 321 30.93 -22.01 17.86
N THR A 322 30.57 -23.30 17.87
CA THR A 322 30.88 -24.22 18.97
C THR A 322 32.38 -24.55 18.94
N THR A 323 33.11 -24.00 19.91
CA THR A 323 34.50 -24.34 20.22
C THR A 323 34.60 -25.78 20.69
N VAL A 324 35.26 -26.62 19.88
CA VAL A 324 35.65 -27.99 20.21
C VAL A 324 36.78 -27.97 21.24
N LYS A 325 36.53 -28.54 22.43
CA LYS A 325 37.51 -28.76 23.49
C LYS A 325 38.21 -30.12 23.28
N PRO A 326 39.55 -30.21 23.29
CA PRO A 326 40.25 -31.48 23.09
C PRO A 326 40.25 -32.37 24.35
N PRO A 327 40.38 -33.70 24.18
CA PRO A 327 40.20 -34.68 25.26
C PRO A 327 41.37 -34.70 26.24
N ALA A 328 41.04 -34.87 27.52
CA ALA A 328 41.99 -35.09 28.60
C ALA A 328 42.46 -36.56 28.59
N SER A 329 43.75 -36.77 28.34
CA SER A 329 44.47 -37.97 28.75
C SER A 329 44.81 -37.87 30.24
N ARG A 330 44.36 -38.82 31.05
CA ARG A 330 44.96 -39.15 32.35
C ARG A 330 45.58 -40.55 32.25
N PRO A 331 46.64 -40.84 33.03
CA PRO A 331 47.43 -42.06 32.91
C PRO A 331 46.61 -43.34 33.11
#